data_AF-A0A366RWU0-F1
#
_entry.id   AF-A0A366RWU0-F1
#
_cell.length_a   1.000
_cell.length_b   1.000
_cell.length_c   1.000
_cell.angle_alpha   90.00
_cell.angle_beta   90.00
_cell.angle_gamma   90.00
#
_symmetry.space_group_name_H-M   'P 1'
#
loop_
_entity.id
_entity.type
_entity.pdbx_description
1 polymer ?
#
loop_
_entity_poly.entity_id
_entity_poly.type
_entity_poly.pdbx_seq_one_letter_code
_entity_poly.pdbx_strand_id
1 'polypeptide(L)'
;MTIPLSFLAEKWGRRVILRLNLVSRSFLLLWAIMIGNFDMILPTRAILAGPVLSVLGGDCVFNSLTYSLVSNLTDDHVQRAIYFGYMSSVSYVVALLGPALASATMSLSLSLPFWLGISLLLLAVPTIQRLPSPTDSKAEDLDEEQQAPLLSSPLLKAQEDEQSILRSVAERLRTIKDTVTSHPKNFTLLLFSFVLTSLASSDTKLLVQYISARYKWTFVSAGYLISGKAVVNFTLLTFVIPRLLRAARSVPNETCLEAADKSNIRHAMYCLSVSVLGALGIAIAVEIWMLIPAMFIYALGSALPIFTLSLLKSPAISPRQPSNNAESTDIESHIFSIVMLVKTVGSLIGASLMAALWVYGLELGGFALGMPFFTSTVCYAVAMYVFTDIDIDRYWMSQ
;
A
#
# COMPACT_ATOMS: atom_id res chain seq x y z
N MET A 1 8.52 -13.91 -1.15
CA MET A 1 9.91 -13.61 -1.58
C MET A 1 10.60 -12.54 -0.72
N THR A 2 9.88 -11.62 -0.08
CA THR A 2 10.49 -10.62 0.81
C THR A 2 11.31 -11.24 1.95
N ILE A 3 10.74 -12.23 2.66
CA ILE A 3 11.39 -12.84 3.83
C ILE A 3 12.75 -13.52 3.47
N PRO A 4 12.83 -14.41 2.46
CA PRO A 4 14.12 -15.00 2.06
C PRO A 4 15.16 -13.98 1.59
N LEU A 5 14.76 -12.96 0.81
CA LEU A 5 15.69 -11.95 0.33
C LEU A 5 16.16 -11.03 1.45
N SER A 6 15.33 -10.73 2.46
CA SER A 6 15.77 -9.96 3.62
C SER A 6 16.87 -10.70 4.40
N PHE A 7 16.74 -12.02 4.59
CA PHE A 7 17.81 -12.84 5.18
C PHE A 7 19.08 -12.88 4.31
N LEU A 8 18.90 -13.00 2.99
CA LEU A 8 20.02 -12.96 2.07
C LEU A 8 20.72 -11.59 2.11
N ALA A 9 20.02 -10.50 2.48
CA ALA A 9 20.58 -9.16 2.61
C ALA A 9 21.55 -9.06 3.78
N GLU A 10 21.28 -9.80 4.85
CA GLU A 10 22.15 -9.88 6.02
C GLU A 10 23.43 -10.67 5.70
N LYS A 11 23.32 -11.73 4.87
CA LYS A 11 24.46 -12.57 4.50
C LYS A 11 25.32 -12.00 3.36
N TRP A 12 24.69 -11.48 2.31
CA TRP A 12 25.35 -11.02 1.07
C TRP A 12 25.52 -9.49 1.02
N GLY A 13 24.99 -8.79 2.03
CA GLY A 13 25.02 -7.33 2.12
C GLY A 13 23.85 -6.66 1.39
N ARG A 14 23.27 -5.63 2.05
CA ARG A 14 22.12 -4.86 1.56
C ARG A 14 22.36 -4.24 0.18
N ARG A 15 23.61 -3.83 -0.14
CA ARG A 15 24.02 -3.29 -1.45
C ARG A 15 23.81 -4.27 -2.60
N VAL A 16 24.06 -5.56 -2.39
CA VAL A 16 23.92 -6.59 -3.44
C VAL A 16 22.46 -6.78 -3.79
N ILE A 17 21.59 -6.80 -2.78
CA ILE A 17 20.16 -7.02 -3.00
C ILE A 17 19.48 -5.80 -3.61
N LEU A 18 19.88 -4.58 -3.24
CA LEU A 18 19.41 -3.38 -3.92
C LEU A 18 19.78 -3.37 -5.41
N ARG A 19 20.99 -3.82 -5.78
CA ARG A 19 21.39 -3.98 -7.19
C ARG A 19 20.56 -5.04 -7.89
N LEU A 20 20.32 -6.17 -7.23
CA LEU A 20 19.52 -7.26 -7.78
C LEU A 20 18.06 -6.82 -8.05
N ASN A 21 17.50 -6.01 -7.16
CA ASN A 21 16.19 -5.38 -7.34
C ASN A 21 16.18 -4.44 -8.56
N LEU A 22 17.24 -3.66 -8.73
CA LEU A 22 17.40 -2.75 -9.86
C LEU A 22 17.47 -3.51 -11.20
N VAL A 23 18.22 -4.62 -11.24
CA VAL A 23 18.31 -5.49 -12.43
C VAL A 23 16.95 -6.07 -12.78
N SER A 24 16.22 -6.59 -11.79
CA SER A 24 14.86 -7.11 -11.96
C SER A 24 13.93 -6.06 -12.57
N ARG A 25 13.97 -4.82 -12.04
CA ARG A 25 13.11 -3.73 -12.52
C ARG A 25 13.49 -3.24 -13.91
N SER A 26 14.78 -3.11 -14.20
CA SER A 26 15.28 -2.73 -15.53
C SER A 26 14.93 -3.77 -16.58
N PHE A 27 15.04 -5.06 -16.25
CA PHE A 27 14.64 -6.15 -17.14
C PHE A 27 13.14 -6.07 -17.49
N LEU A 28 12.27 -5.81 -16.50
CA LEU A 28 10.83 -5.66 -16.74
C LEU A 28 10.53 -4.54 -17.75
N LEU A 29 11.19 -3.38 -17.61
CA LEU A 29 11.02 -2.25 -18.53
C LEU A 29 11.58 -2.56 -19.92
N LEU A 30 12.77 -3.19 -19.99
CA LEU A 30 13.40 -3.56 -21.25
C LEU A 30 12.59 -4.61 -22.02
N TRP A 31 12.03 -5.59 -21.29
CA TRP A 31 11.15 -6.62 -21.87
C TRP A 31 9.89 -6.01 -22.48
N ALA A 32 9.31 -5.00 -21.82
CA ALA A 32 8.18 -4.25 -22.35
C ALA A 32 8.54 -3.49 -23.65
N ILE A 33 9.72 -2.85 -23.71
CA ILE A 33 10.23 -2.21 -24.94
C ILE A 33 10.43 -3.24 -26.05
N MET A 34 11.02 -4.39 -25.73
CA MET A 34 11.28 -5.45 -26.72
C MET A 34 9.98 -5.95 -27.35
N ILE A 35 8.96 -6.25 -26.55
CA ILE A 35 7.67 -6.71 -27.08
C ILE A 35 6.97 -5.61 -27.88
N GLY A 36 7.08 -4.35 -27.43
CA GLY A 36 6.48 -3.22 -28.14
C GLY A 36 7.12 -2.92 -29.51
N ASN A 37 8.43 -3.17 -29.66
CA ASN A 37 9.15 -2.91 -30.91
C ASN A 37 9.23 -4.11 -31.86
N PHE A 38 9.09 -5.34 -31.34
CA PHE A 38 9.18 -6.59 -32.12
C PHE A 38 7.84 -7.32 -32.14
N ASP A 39 6.74 -6.59 -32.34
CA ASP A 39 5.37 -7.11 -32.40
C ASP A 39 5.15 -8.17 -33.50
N MET A 40 5.91 -8.08 -34.60
CA MET A 40 5.90 -9.09 -35.67
C MET A 40 6.55 -10.42 -35.28
N ILE A 41 7.43 -10.45 -34.28
CA ILE A 41 8.20 -11.66 -33.90
C ILE A 41 7.68 -12.23 -32.57
N LEU A 42 7.28 -11.35 -31.64
CA LEU A 42 6.85 -11.72 -30.30
C LEU A 42 5.36 -11.40 -30.12
N PRO A 43 4.51 -12.41 -29.82
CA PRO A 43 3.11 -12.14 -29.54
C PRO A 43 2.99 -11.28 -28.28
N THR A 44 1.98 -10.42 -28.21
CA THR A 44 1.70 -9.56 -27.03
C THR A 44 1.57 -10.35 -25.72
N ARG A 45 1.16 -11.62 -25.80
CA ARG A 45 1.12 -12.56 -24.65
C ARG A 45 2.49 -12.79 -24.00
N ALA A 46 3.60 -12.56 -24.70
CA ALA A 46 4.95 -12.66 -24.15
C ALA A 46 5.21 -11.65 -23.01
N ILE A 47 4.37 -10.61 -22.86
CA ILE A 47 4.47 -9.65 -21.75
C ILE A 47 4.31 -10.31 -20.38
N LEU A 48 3.61 -11.46 -20.33
CA LEU A 48 3.44 -12.26 -19.12
C LEU A 48 4.77 -12.83 -18.60
N ALA A 49 5.79 -12.96 -19.44
CA ALA A 49 7.13 -13.37 -19.04
C ALA A 49 7.98 -12.23 -18.46
N GLY A 50 7.53 -10.97 -18.56
CA GLY A 50 8.29 -9.81 -18.05
C GLY A 50 8.66 -9.90 -16.56
N PRO A 51 7.74 -10.33 -15.67
CA PRO A 51 8.02 -10.48 -14.25
C PRO A 51 8.85 -11.71 -13.86
N VAL A 52 9.42 -12.48 -14.81
CA VAL A 52 10.20 -13.69 -14.48
C VAL A 52 11.37 -13.38 -13.53
N LEU A 53 12.00 -12.23 -13.71
CA LEU A 53 13.10 -11.78 -12.87
C LEU A 53 12.65 -11.13 -11.54
N SER A 54 11.33 -11.00 -11.29
CA SER A 54 10.80 -10.47 -10.02
C SER A 54 10.98 -11.40 -8.82
N VAL A 55 11.49 -12.62 -9.04
CA VAL A 55 11.98 -13.47 -7.93
C VAL A 55 13.24 -12.88 -7.30
N LEU A 56 14.08 -12.21 -8.10
CA LEU A 56 15.33 -11.59 -7.66
C LEU A 56 15.10 -10.25 -6.93
N GLY A 57 13.88 -9.71 -6.97
CA GLY A 57 13.54 -8.46 -6.31
C GLY A 57 12.16 -7.94 -6.69
N GLY A 58 11.67 -6.94 -5.98
CA GLY A 58 10.39 -6.28 -6.27
C GLY A 58 10.08 -5.18 -5.27
N ASP A 59 8.92 -4.56 -5.41
CA ASP A 59 8.54 -3.37 -4.61
C ASP A 59 8.58 -3.66 -3.10
N CYS A 60 8.13 -4.84 -2.68
CA CYS A 60 8.16 -5.23 -1.26
C CYS A 60 9.58 -5.39 -0.71
N VAL A 61 10.49 -5.99 -1.49
CA VAL A 61 11.91 -6.17 -1.10
C VAL A 61 12.60 -4.80 -1.03
N PHE A 62 12.37 -3.95 -2.03
CA PHE A 62 12.94 -2.61 -2.07
C PHE A 62 12.47 -1.75 -0.89
N ASN A 63 11.16 -1.72 -0.63
CA ASN A 63 10.58 -0.96 0.47
C ASN A 63 11.10 -1.47 1.83
N SER A 64 11.13 -2.78 2.04
CA SER A 64 11.63 -3.37 3.28
C SER A 64 13.10 -3.03 3.53
N LEU A 65 13.97 -3.14 2.52
CA LEU A 65 15.39 -2.79 2.65
C LEU A 65 15.57 -1.30 2.90
N THR A 66 14.85 -0.44 2.19
CA THR A 66 14.97 1.01 2.34
C THR A 66 14.48 1.46 3.71
N TYR A 67 13.37 0.90 4.20
CA TYR A 67 12.90 1.17 5.56
C TYR A 67 13.90 0.68 6.62
N SER A 68 14.51 -0.50 6.41
CA SER A 68 15.54 -1.03 7.32
C SER A 68 16.86 -0.23 7.29
N LEU A 69 17.21 0.36 6.15
CA LEU A 69 18.33 1.29 6.05
C LEU A 69 18.03 2.55 6.84
N VAL A 70 16.86 3.16 6.63
CA VAL A 70 16.45 4.38 7.34
C VAL A 70 16.31 4.15 8.84
N SER A 71 15.78 3.00 9.28
CA SER A 71 15.65 2.70 10.70
C SER A 71 16.99 2.59 11.42
N ASN A 72 18.05 2.21 10.71
CA ASN A 72 19.36 1.94 11.28
C ASN A 72 20.32 3.14 11.17
N LEU A 73 19.88 4.29 10.65
CA LEU A 73 20.70 5.50 10.54
C LEU A 73 20.81 6.28 11.86
N THR A 74 19.86 6.10 12.77
CA THR A 74 19.80 6.83 14.03
C THR A 74 19.01 6.04 15.07
N ASP A 75 19.50 6.03 16.30
CA ASP A 75 18.79 5.47 17.44
C ASP A 75 17.76 6.45 18.02
N ASP A 76 17.83 7.74 17.66
CA ASP A 76 16.87 8.75 18.09
C ASP A 76 15.52 8.56 17.39
N HIS A 77 14.49 8.28 18.20
CA HIS A 77 13.11 8.11 17.75
C HIS A 77 12.57 9.33 16.98
N VAL A 78 12.95 10.55 17.36
CA VAL A 78 12.47 11.77 16.71
C VAL A 78 13.09 11.94 15.33
N GLN A 79 14.42 11.84 15.22
CA GLN A 79 15.10 11.88 13.93
C GLN A 79 14.66 10.76 12.99
N ARG A 80 14.48 9.54 13.51
CA ARG A 80 13.99 8.40 12.72
C ARG A 80 12.59 8.66 12.14
N ALA A 81 11.69 9.25 12.93
CA ALA A 81 10.36 9.65 12.46
C ALA A 81 10.44 10.72 11.35
N ILE A 82 11.36 11.69 11.47
CA ILE A 82 11.62 12.71 10.44
C ILE A 82 12.10 12.06 9.13
N TYR A 83 13.05 11.11 9.19
CA TYR A 83 13.53 10.41 7.99
C TYR A 83 12.45 9.57 7.31
N PHE A 84 11.61 8.85 8.08
CA PHE A 84 10.45 8.16 7.52
C PHE A 84 9.45 9.13 6.89
N GLY A 85 9.28 10.31 7.48
CA GLY A 85 8.50 11.41 6.91
C GLY A 85 9.03 11.89 5.56
N TYR A 86 10.35 12.08 5.43
CA TYR A 86 10.98 12.43 4.15
C TYR A 86 10.81 11.34 3.10
N MET A 87 11.04 10.08 3.46
CA MET A 87 10.87 8.95 2.54
C MET A 87 9.44 8.90 2.00
N SER A 88 8.44 9.04 2.87
CA SER A 88 7.03 9.08 2.48
C SER A 88 6.73 10.29 1.59
N SER A 89 7.28 11.46 1.92
CA SER A 89 7.10 12.69 1.14
C SER A 89 7.64 12.56 -0.28
N VAL A 90 8.84 11.97 -0.45
CA VAL A 90 9.41 11.70 -1.78
C VAL A 90 8.52 10.74 -2.55
N SER A 91 8.03 9.66 -1.93
CA SER A 91 7.10 8.73 -2.59
C SER A 91 5.82 9.44 -3.08
N TYR A 92 5.28 10.39 -2.31
CA TYR A 92 4.11 11.16 -2.73
C TYR A 92 4.40 12.09 -3.91
N VAL A 93 5.53 12.79 -3.89
CA VAL A 93 5.95 13.67 -5.00
C VAL A 93 6.13 12.86 -6.29
N VAL A 94 6.77 11.68 -6.20
CA VAL A 94 6.94 10.78 -7.35
C VAL A 94 5.61 10.20 -7.81
N ALA A 95 4.71 9.84 -6.90
CA ALA A 95 3.37 9.37 -7.27
C ALA A 95 2.54 10.45 -7.99
N LEU A 96 2.78 11.73 -7.69
CA LEU A 96 2.14 12.87 -8.33
C LEU A 96 2.73 13.17 -9.72
N LEU A 97 4.06 13.28 -9.80
CA LEU A 97 4.76 13.64 -11.03
C LEU A 97 4.91 12.48 -12.00
N GLY A 98 4.91 11.24 -11.51
CA GLY A 98 5.14 10.03 -12.29
C GLY A 98 4.18 9.89 -13.48
N PRO A 99 2.85 9.90 -13.26
CA PRO A 99 1.89 9.83 -14.36
C PRO A 99 2.00 11.00 -15.34
N ALA A 100 2.29 12.22 -14.86
CA ALA A 100 2.43 13.40 -15.70
C ALA A 100 3.66 13.30 -16.60
N LEU A 101 4.80 12.93 -16.03
CA LEU A 101 6.06 12.76 -16.74
C LEU A 101 5.98 11.58 -17.74
N ALA A 102 5.34 10.48 -17.34
CA ALA A 102 5.07 9.34 -18.24
C ALA A 102 4.17 9.75 -19.41
N SER A 103 3.11 10.53 -19.15
CA SER A 103 2.21 11.02 -20.21
C SER A 103 2.91 11.98 -21.17
N ALA A 104 3.71 12.91 -20.64
CA ALA A 104 4.48 13.87 -21.42
C ALA A 104 5.51 13.17 -22.32
N THR A 105 6.29 12.23 -21.76
CA THR A 105 7.27 11.47 -22.55
C THR A 105 6.61 10.54 -23.57
N MET A 106 5.48 9.93 -23.24
CA MET A 106 4.73 9.07 -24.17
C MET A 106 4.15 9.86 -25.35
N SER A 107 3.90 11.16 -25.18
CA SER A 107 3.44 12.03 -26.28
C SER A 107 4.50 12.25 -27.37
N LEU A 108 5.78 12.12 -27.00
CA LEU A 108 6.92 12.20 -27.93
C LEU A 108 7.17 10.84 -28.60
N SER A 109 7.25 9.76 -27.81
CA SER A 109 7.24 8.40 -28.33
C SER A 109 6.86 7.38 -27.26
N LEU A 110 6.27 6.26 -27.66
CA LEU A 110 5.81 5.21 -26.75
C LEU A 110 6.93 4.56 -25.91
N SER A 111 8.17 4.53 -26.41
CA SER A 111 9.30 3.89 -25.74
C SER A 111 10.04 4.82 -24.76
N LEU A 112 9.91 6.14 -24.91
CA LEU A 112 10.62 7.12 -24.07
C LEU A 112 10.32 7.01 -22.56
N PRO A 113 9.07 6.79 -22.09
CA PRO A 113 8.80 6.61 -20.66
C PRO A 113 9.60 5.45 -20.06
N PHE A 114 9.76 4.36 -20.81
CA PHE A 114 10.52 3.19 -20.37
C PHE A 114 12.02 3.46 -20.34
N TRP A 115 12.57 4.11 -21.38
CA TRP A 115 13.97 4.55 -21.40
C TRP A 115 14.29 5.55 -20.29
N LEU A 116 13.39 6.50 -20.03
CA LEU A 116 13.50 7.42 -18.91
C LEU A 116 13.49 6.66 -17.58
N GLY A 117 12.59 5.68 -17.41
CA GLY A 117 12.56 4.79 -16.24
C GLY A 117 13.88 4.04 -16.04
N ILE A 118 14.45 3.45 -17.10
CA ILE A 118 15.75 2.76 -17.04
C ILE A 118 16.87 3.75 -16.69
N SER A 119 16.87 4.95 -17.26
CA SER A 119 17.85 6.00 -16.96
C SER A 119 17.81 6.43 -15.49
N LEU A 120 16.60 6.64 -14.93
CA LEU A 120 16.43 6.95 -13.51
C LEU A 120 16.91 5.78 -12.61
N LEU A 121 16.65 4.54 -13.00
CA LEU A 121 17.16 3.37 -12.28
C LEU A 121 18.69 3.33 -12.31
N LEU A 122 19.32 3.57 -13.47
CA LEU A 122 20.77 3.61 -13.59
C LEU A 122 21.39 4.74 -12.75
N LEU A 123 20.71 5.88 -12.61
CA LEU A 123 21.13 6.97 -11.73
C LEU A 123 21.11 6.58 -10.23
N ALA A 124 20.37 5.55 -9.85
CA ALA A 124 20.38 5.00 -8.49
C ALA A 124 21.58 4.08 -8.20
N VAL A 125 22.32 3.62 -9.23
CA VAL A 125 23.53 2.81 -9.03
C VAL A 125 24.60 3.53 -8.20
N PRO A 126 25.00 4.78 -8.50
CA PRO A 126 26.04 5.47 -7.72
C PRO A 126 25.62 5.73 -6.27
N THR A 127 24.33 5.95 -5.99
CA THR A 127 23.85 6.12 -4.61
C THR A 127 23.93 4.80 -3.84
N ILE A 128 23.58 3.66 -4.47
CA ILE A 128 23.73 2.33 -3.87
C ILE A 128 25.19 1.97 -3.61
N GLN A 129 26.13 2.40 -4.47
CA GLN A 129 27.56 2.18 -4.25
C GLN A 129 28.11 2.92 -3.04
N ARG A 130 27.50 4.06 -2.68
CA ARG A 130 27.91 4.89 -1.53
C ARG A 130 27.32 4.47 -0.19
N LEU A 131 26.28 3.63 -0.15
CA LEU A 131 25.79 3.04 1.12
C LEU A 131 26.94 2.32 1.81
N PRO A 132 27.12 2.27 3.14
CA PRO A 132 28.17 1.46 3.79
C PRO A 132 27.99 -0.05 3.57
N SER A 133 29.08 -0.84 3.53
CA SER A 133 29.01 -2.31 3.43
C SER A 133 29.12 -2.90 4.84
N PRO A 134 28.33 -3.92 5.22
CA PRO A 134 28.47 -4.57 6.53
C PRO A 134 29.79 -5.33 6.71
N THR A 135 30.63 -5.43 5.66
CA THR A 135 31.98 -5.97 5.76
C THR A 135 32.98 -4.96 6.35
N ASP A 136 32.71 -3.65 6.22
CA ASP A 136 33.63 -2.60 6.68
C ASP A 136 33.63 -2.47 8.22
N SER A 137 32.62 -3.03 8.90
CA SER A 137 32.46 -2.99 10.37
C SER A 137 32.96 -4.24 11.09
N LYS A 138 33.35 -5.30 10.38
CA LYS A 138 33.81 -6.56 11.00
C LYS A 138 35.32 -6.60 11.30
N ALA A 139 36.05 -5.52 10.98
CA ALA A 139 37.49 -5.45 11.15
C ALA A 139 37.96 -4.71 12.41
N GLU A 140 37.06 -4.06 13.17
CA GLU A 140 37.45 -3.28 14.36
C GLU A 140 36.87 -3.77 15.70
N ASP A 141 35.86 -4.64 15.73
CA ASP A 141 35.26 -5.11 16.99
C ASP A 141 35.48 -6.62 17.23
N LEU A 142 36.73 -7.02 17.47
CA LEU A 142 37.06 -8.34 18.01
C LEU A 142 37.17 -8.38 19.55
N ASP A 143 36.88 -7.28 20.26
CA ASP A 143 37.05 -7.21 21.73
C ASP A 143 35.80 -6.81 22.53
N GLU A 144 34.61 -6.70 21.93
CA GLU A 144 33.35 -6.49 22.67
C GLU A 144 32.44 -7.73 22.66
N GLU A 145 33.00 -8.88 23.03
CA GLU A 145 32.26 -10.11 23.27
C GLU A 145 31.63 -10.13 24.68
N GLN A 146 30.87 -9.09 25.07
CA GLN A 146 30.21 -9.10 26.39
C GLN A 146 29.13 -8.02 26.64
N GLN A 147 28.18 -7.78 25.71
CA GLN A 147 26.86 -7.18 26.03
C GLN A 147 25.89 -7.17 24.84
N ALA A 148 25.48 -8.36 24.37
CA ALA A 148 24.31 -8.49 23.50
C ALA A 148 23.13 -9.08 24.30
N PRO A 149 22.05 -8.33 24.57
CA PRO A 149 20.86 -8.93 25.15
C PRO A 149 20.14 -9.73 24.07
N LEU A 150 20.29 -11.06 24.16
CA LEU A 150 19.34 -12.11 23.80
C LEU A 150 18.14 -11.73 22.89
N LEU A 151 18.39 -11.38 21.63
CA LEU A 151 17.47 -11.73 20.55
C LEU A 151 18.01 -13.00 19.89
N SER A 152 17.47 -14.11 20.38
CA SER A 152 17.62 -15.47 19.90
C SER A 152 18.05 -15.58 18.44
N SER A 153 19.25 -16.12 18.23
CA SER A 153 19.78 -16.54 16.95
C SER A 153 18.75 -17.42 16.18
N PRO A 154 18.30 -17.02 14.97
CA PRO A 154 17.46 -17.86 14.10
C PRO A 154 18.27 -18.95 13.38
N LEU A 155 19.58 -19.03 13.65
CA LEU A 155 20.55 -19.82 12.89
C LEU A 155 20.34 -21.33 13.08
N LEU A 156 19.75 -21.74 14.21
CA LEU A 156 19.43 -23.15 14.50
C LEU A 156 18.04 -23.60 14.04
N LYS A 157 17.17 -22.71 13.53
CA LYS A 157 15.80 -23.04 13.12
C LYS A 157 15.61 -23.18 11.60
N ALA A 158 16.60 -22.75 10.82
CA ALA A 158 16.50 -22.70 9.36
C ALA A 158 16.72 -24.05 8.64
N GLN A 159 16.95 -25.14 9.36
CA GLN A 159 17.16 -26.47 8.76
C GLN A 159 15.90 -27.37 8.78
N GLU A 160 14.77 -26.90 9.32
CA GLU A 160 13.49 -27.65 9.38
C GLU A 160 12.31 -26.98 8.61
N ASP A 161 12.60 -25.98 7.77
CA ASP A 161 11.68 -24.84 7.57
C ASP A 161 10.71 -24.89 6.36
N GLU A 162 10.61 -25.98 5.59
CA GLU A 162 9.54 -26.09 4.56
C GLU A 162 8.18 -26.46 5.17
N GLN A 163 8.16 -27.27 6.24
CA GLN A 163 6.94 -27.55 7.01
C GLN A 163 6.54 -26.40 7.94
N SER A 164 7.47 -25.48 8.24
CA SER A 164 7.22 -24.37 9.16
C SER A 164 6.47 -23.22 8.50
N ILE A 165 6.63 -22.96 7.19
CA ILE A 165 5.96 -21.83 6.54
C ILE A 165 4.46 -22.10 6.47
N LEU A 166 4.07 -23.33 6.09
CA LEU A 166 2.66 -23.73 6.08
C LEU A 166 2.09 -23.81 7.50
N ARG A 167 2.87 -24.27 8.49
CA ARG A 167 2.45 -24.24 9.89
C ARG A 167 2.40 -22.81 10.45
N SER A 168 3.28 -21.91 10.06
CA SER A 168 3.33 -20.50 10.46
C SER A 168 2.20 -19.70 9.81
N VAL A 169 1.87 -20.01 8.56
CA VAL A 169 0.66 -19.48 7.90
C VAL A 169 -0.59 -20.03 8.57
N ALA A 170 -0.66 -21.34 8.86
CA ALA A 170 -1.80 -21.96 9.54
C ALA A 170 -1.94 -21.52 11.00
N GLU A 171 -0.84 -21.32 11.72
CA GLU A 171 -0.79 -20.78 13.07
C GLU A 171 -1.19 -19.32 13.05
N ARG A 172 -0.67 -18.49 12.14
CA ARG A 172 -1.13 -17.10 11.97
C ARG A 172 -2.59 -17.03 11.54
N LEU A 173 -3.08 -17.97 10.75
CA LEU A 173 -4.50 -18.06 10.37
C LEU A 173 -5.36 -18.52 11.56
N ARG A 174 -4.83 -19.40 12.43
CA ARG A 174 -5.43 -19.76 13.71
C ARG A 174 -5.37 -18.61 14.71
N THR A 175 -4.30 -17.82 14.76
CA THR A 175 -4.21 -16.61 15.57
C THR A 175 -5.18 -15.55 15.03
N ILE A 176 -5.34 -15.41 13.71
CA ILE A 176 -6.38 -14.52 13.15
C ILE A 176 -7.75 -15.05 13.53
N LYS A 177 -8.01 -16.36 13.41
CA LYS A 177 -9.29 -16.96 13.80
C LYS A 177 -9.55 -16.77 15.30
N ASP A 178 -8.60 -17.07 16.17
CA ASP A 178 -8.71 -16.96 17.61
C ASP A 178 -8.76 -15.49 18.04
N THR A 179 -7.99 -14.58 17.44
CA THR A 179 -8.09 -13.13 17.65
C THR A 179 -9.43 -12.60 17.17
N VAL A 180 -9.94 -12.99 16.00
CA VAL A 180 -11.28 -12.63 15.50
C VAL A 180 -12.40 -13.19 16.38
N THR A 181 -12.16 -14.35 17.01
CA THR A 181 -13.11 -15.01 17.93
C THR A 181 -12.98 -14.47 19.37
N SER A 182 -11.85 -13.87 19.74
CA SER A 182 -11.50 -13.42 21.10
C SER A 182 -11.48 -11.88 21.27
N HIS A 183 -11.45 -11.09 20.19
CA HIS A 183 -11.48 -9.62 20.23
C HIS A 183 -12.91 -9.07 20.07
N PRO A 184 -13.19 -7.83 20.53
CA PRO A 184 -14.52 -7.25 20.45
C PRO A 184 -14.99 -7.10 19.00
N LYS A 185 -16.31 -7.29 18.81
CA LYS A 185 -17.06 -7.13 17.56
C LYS A 185 -16.54 -5.97 16.68
N ASN A 186 -16.24 -4.82 17.28
CA ASN A 186 -15.75 -3.62 16.60
C ASN A 186 -14.43 -3.82 15.84
N PHE A 187 -13.48 -4.57 16.41
CA PHE A 187 -12.20 -4.86 15.76
C PHE A 187 -12.38 -5.72 14.51
N THR A 188 -13.20 -6.77 14.61
CA THR A 188 -13.52 -7.67 13.49
C THR A 188 -14.24 -6.93 12.36
N LEU A 189 -15.22 -6.07 12.69
CA LEU A 189 -15.90 -5.23 11.71
C LEU A 189 -14.93 -4.29 10.99
N LEU A 190 -13.98 -3.69 11.72
CA LEU A 190 -12.97 -2.82 11.15
C LEU A 190 -12.00 -3.58 10.22
N LEU A 191 -11.55 -4.78 10.61
CA LEU A 191 -10.75 -5.65 9.76
C LEU A 191 -11.49 -6.04 8.47
N PHE A 192 -12.77 -6.38 8.58
CA PHE A 192 -13.59 -6.70 7.41
C PHE A 192 -13.75 -5.50 6.48
N SER A 193 -13.95 -4.30 7.02
CA SER A 193 -13.96 -3.04 6.27
C SER A 193 -12.63 -2.81 5.52
N PHE A 194 -11.48 -3.12 6.13
CA PHE A 194 -10.19 -3.05 5.44
C PHE A 194 -10.05 -4.00 4.25
N VAL A 195 -10.57 -5.24 4.37
CA VAL A 195 -10.58 -6.19 3.23
C VAL A 195 -11.35 -5.58 2.07
N LEU A 196 -12.61 -5.17 2.33
CA LEU A 196 -13.52 -4.68 1.31
C LEU A 196 -13.03 -3.40 0.63
N THR A 197 -12.52 -2.46 1.41
CA THR A 197 -11.98 -1.19 0.89
C THR A 197 -10.69 -1.41 0.09
N SER A 198 -9.84 -2.35 0.50
CA SER A 198 -8.62 -2.71 -0.23
C SER A 198 -8.94 -3.48 -1.53
N LEU A 199 -9.93 -4.37 -1.49
CA LEU A 199 -10.49 -5.06 -2.65
C LEU A 199 -11.00 -4.04 -3.68
N ALA A 200 -11.86 -3.12 -3.25
CA ALA A 200 -12.44 -2.10 -4.11
C ALA A 200 -11.38 -1.18 -4.73
N SER A 201 -10.42 -0.70 -3.94
CA SER A 201 -9.37 0.22 -4.40
C SER A 201 -8.46 -0.34 -5.51
N SER A 202 -8.50 -1.65 -5.75
CA SER A 202 -7.71 -2.31 -6.81
C SER A 202 -8.14 -1.89 -8.22
N ASP A 203 -9.36 -1.38 -8.38
CA ASP A 203 -9.89 -0.83 -9.63
C ASP A 203 -9.08 0.34 -10.19
N THR A 204 -8.41 1.10 -9.32
CA THR A 204 -7.63 2.29 -9.68
C THR A 204 -6.54 1.98 -10.70
N LYS A 205 -6.02 0.74 -10.71
CA LYS A 205 -5.03 0.26 -11.67
C LYS A 205 -5.59 0.15 -13.09
N LEU A 206 -6.90 -0.07 -13.21
CA LEU A 206 -7.60 -0.20 -14.48
C LEU A 206 -8.07 1.14 -15.05
N LEU A 207 -7.95 2.22 -14.30
CA LEU A 207 -8.56 3.51 -14.65
C LEU A 207 -8.07 4.05 -16.00
N VAL A 208 -6.77 3.91 -16.32
CA VAL A 208 -6.23 4.30 -17.64
C VAL A 208 -6.87 3.48 -18.76
N GLN A 209 -6.95 2.16 -18.58
CA GLN A 209 -7.50 1.25 -19.58
C GLN A 209 -9.00 1.49 -19.76
N TYR A 210 -9.72 1.74 -18.67
CA TYR A 210 -11.12 2.15 -18.68
C TYR A 210 -11.35 3.42 -19.48
N ILE A 211 -10.58 4.48 -19.20
CA ILE A 211 -10.70 5.76 -19.90
C ILE A 211 -10.46 5.58 -21.40
N SER A 212 -9.40 4.84 -21.75
CA SER A 212 -9.05 4.63 -23.16
C SER A 212 -10.08 3.78 -23.90
N ALA A 213 -10.54 2.67 -23.31
CA ALA A 213 -11.49 1.78 -23.97
C ALA A 213 -12.88 2.41 -24.13
N ARG A 214 -13.37 3.11 -23.09
CA ARG A 214 -14.73 3.67 -23.03
C ARG A 214 -14.86 4.97 -23.80
N TYR A 215 -13.94 5.92 -23.63
CA TYR A 215 -14.03 7.26 -24.22
C TYR A 215 -13.15 7.45 -25.45
N LYS A 216 -12.41 6.40 -25.87
CA LYS A 216 -11.43 6.46 -26.98
C LYS A 216 -10.35 7.53 -26.78
N TRP A 217 -10.11 7.92 -25.53
CA TRP A 217 -9.01 8.80 -25.18
C TRP A 217 -7.68 8.07 -25.32
N THR A 218 -6.64 8.81 -25.73
CA THR A 218 -5.29 8.28 -25.77
C THR A 218 -4.81 8.00 -24.34
N PHE A 219 -3.90 7.04 -24.18
CA PHE A 219 -3.25 6.78 -22.89
C PHE A 219 -2.55 8.04 -22.34
N VAL A 220 -2.09 8.94 -23.22
CA VAL A 220 -1.48 10.24 -22.85
C VAL A 220 -2.50 11.11 -22.12
N SER A 221 -3.67 11.34 -22.74
CA SER A 221 -4.72 12.18 -22.15
C SER A 221 -5.28 11.56 -20.86
N ALA A 222 -5.46 10.24 -20.83
CA ALA A 222 -5.88 9.53 -19.63
C ALA A 222 -4.85 9.68 -18.48
N GLY A 223 -3.56 9.60 -18.79
CA GLY A 223 -2.50 9.78 -17.79
C GLY A 223 -2.41 11.22 -17.23
N TYR A 224 -2.68 12.24 -18.06
CA TYR A 224 -2.85 13.62 -17.55
C TYR A 224 -4.02 13.74 -16.59
N LEU A 225 -5.17 13.12 -16.91
CA LEU A 225 -6.32 13.12 -16.02
C LEU A 225 -5.99 12.45 -14.67
N ILE A 226 -5.27 11.33 -14.67
CA ILE A 226 -4.82 10.66 -13.43
C ILE A 226 -3.86 11.52 -12.63
N SER A 227 -2.98 12.28 -13.30
CA SER A 227 -2.13 13.28 -12.63
C SER A 227 -2.98 14.31 -11.88
N GLY A 228 -4.07 14.78 -12.51
CA GLY A 228 -5.06 15.63 -11.84
C GLY A 228 -5.67 14.99 -10.59
N LYS A 229 -6.02 13.69 -10.65
CA LYS A 229 -6.47 12.92 -9.48
C LYS A 229 -5.43 12.91 -8.36
N ALA A 230 -4.16 12.73 -8.71
CA ALA A 230 -3.07 12.72 -7.76
C ALA A 230 -2.87 14.09 -7.09
N VAL A 231 -3.07 15.21 -7.81
CA VAL A 231 -3.05 16.57 -7.21
C VAL A 231 -4.12 16.72 -6.13
N VAL A 232 -5.34 16.20 -6.38
CA VAL A 232 -6.42 16.22 -5.38
C VAL A 232 -6.04 15.41 -4.14
N ASN A 233 -5.54 14.18 -4.33
CA ASN A 233 -5.06 13.35 -3.21
C ASN A 233 -3.96 14.05 -2.42
N PHE A 234 -2.98 14.65 -3.09
CA PHE A 234 -1.90 15.39 -2.44
C PHE A 234 -2.44 16.57 -1.63
N THR A 235 -3.32 17.37 -2.22
CA THR A 235 -3.91 18.54 -1.55
C THR A 235 -4.71 18.13 -0.31
N LEU A 236 -5.47 17.04 -0.43
CA LEU A 236 -6.23 16.46 0.66
C LEU A 236 -5.31 16.03 1.82
N LEU A 237 -4.30 15.20 1.52
CA LEU A 237 -3.41 14.60 2.52
C LEU A 237 -2.47 15.63 3.17
N THR A 238 -2.00 16.63 2.42
CA THR A 238 -1.01 17.61 2.91
C THR A 238 -1.66 18.79 3.63
N PHE A 239 -2.82 19.27 3.16
CA PHE A 239 -3.40 20.51 3.68
C PHE A 239 -4.72 20.28 4.42
N VAL A 240 -5.63 19.50 3.86
CA VAL A 240 -6.99 19.36 4.42
C VAL A 240 -6.97 18.50 5.67
N ILE A 241 -6.38 17.30 5.60
CA ILE A 241 -6.36 16.36 6.72
C ILE A 241 -5.58 16.92 7.93
N PRO A 242 -4.38 17.50 7.79
CA PRO A 242 -3.67 18.04 8.95
C PRO A 242 -4.37 19.24 9.59
N ARG A 243 -5.13 20.04 8.83
CA ARG A 243 -5.95 21.13 9.37
C ARG A 243 -7.16 20.59 10.14
N LEU A 244 -7.83 19.59 9.58
CA LEU A 244 -8.97 18.93 10.22
C LEU A 244 -8.58 18.28 11.55
N LEU A 245 -7.46 17.56 11.57
CA LEU A 245 -6.93 16.93 12.78
C LEU A 245 -6.44 17.97 13.82
N ARG A 246 -5.87 19.10 13.40
CA ARG A 246 -5.45 20.17 14.33
C ARG A 246 -6.64 20.92 14.91
N ALA A 247 -7.65 21.23 14.10
CA ALA A 247 -8.89 21.87 14.56
C ALA A 247 -9.64 21.02 15.60
N ALA A 248 -9.55 19.69 15.49
CA ALA A 248 -10.13 18.79 16.48
C ALA A 248 -9.36 18.76 17.82
N ARG A 249 -8.07 19.13 17.84
CA ARG A 249 -7.20 19.06 19.03
C ARG A 249 -7.14 20.33 19.89
N SER A 250 -7.79 21.43 19.48
CA SER A 250 -7.77 22.69 20.23
C SER A 250 -8.70 22.72 21.45
N VAL A 251 -9.27 21.58 21.87
CA VAL A 251 -10.15 21.47 23.05
C VAL A 251 -9.47 20.57 24.09
N PRO A 252 -9.09 21.08 25.29
CA PRO A 252 -8.39 20.30 26.31
C PRO A 252 -9.37 19.59 27.27
N ASN A 253 -9.30 18.24 27.37
CA ASN A 253 -9.57 17.36 28.54
C ASN A 253 -9.92 15.92 28.14
N GLU A 254 -10.02 14.98 29.08
CA GLU A 254 -10.26 13.53 28.91
C GLU A 254 -11.50 13.15 28.06
N THR A 255 -12.46 14.06 27.91
CA THR A 255 -13.56 13.97 26.91
C THR A 255 -13.08 14.00 25.45
N CYS A 256 -11.79 14.24 25.22
CA CYS A 256 -11.14 14.35 23.91
C CYS A 256 -10.94 12.98 23.24
N LEU A 257 -10.76 11.87 23.96
CA LEU A 257 -10.53 10.57 23.30
C LEU A 257 -11.82 10.01 22.68
N GLU A 258 -12.93 10.03 23.42
CA GLU A 258 -14.26 9.69 22.90
C GLU A 258 -14.67 10.62 21.75
N ALA A 259 -14.49 11.93 21.91
CA ALA A 259 -14.81 12.90 20.86
C ALA A 259 -13.94 12.72 19.61
N ALA A 260 -12.65 12.39 19.77
CA ALA A 260 -11.75 12.10 18.66
C ALA A 260 -12.15 10.82 17.93
N ASP A 261 -12.52 9.76 18.64
CA ASP A 261 -12.99 8.51 18.05
C ASP A 261 -14.29 8.69 17.28
N LYS A 262 -15.27 9.39 17.86
CA LYS A 262 -16.52 9.77 17.18
C LYS A 262 -16.25 10.61 15.93
N SER A 263 -15.33 11.56 16.02
CA SER A 263 -14.94 12.38 14.87
C SER A 263 -14.25 11.55 13.79
N ASN A 264 -13.35 10.63 14.17
CA ASN A 264 -12.68 9.72 13.25
C ASN A 264 -13.65 8.77 12.56
N ILE A 265 -14.63 8.21 13.28
CA ILE A 265 -15.72 7.42 12.67
C ILE A 265 -16.48 8.26 11.66
N ARG A 266 -16.89 9.47 12.04
CA ARG A 266 -17.65 10.37 11.16
C ARG A 266 -16.85 10.73 9.90
N HIS A 267 -15.56 11.01 10.03
CA HIS A 267 -14.70 11.30 8.88
C HIS A 267 -14.46 10.06 8.01
N ALA A 268 -14.29 8.88 8.60
CA ALA A 268 -14.21 7.62 7.86
C ALA A 268 -15.52 7.35 7.09
N MET A 269 -16.68 7.62 7.68
CA MET A 269 -17.99 7.54 7.01
C MET A 269 -18.07 8.49 5.83
N TYR A 270 -17.68 9.76 5.98
CA TYR A 270 -17.65 10.68 4.84
C TYR A 270 -16.71 10.20 3.74
N CYS A 271 -15.53 9.67 4.06
CA CYS A 271 -14.64 9.08 3.07
C CYS A 271 -15.25 7.86 2.36
N LEU A 272 -15.95 6.99 3.09
CA LEU A 272 -16.66 5.84 2.50
C LEU A 272 -17.81 6.31 1.59
N SER A 273 -18.60 7.28 2.01
CA SER A 273 -19.72 7.82 1.21
C SER A 273 -19.23 8.44 -0.09
N VAL A 274 -18.18 9.22 0.00
CA VAL A 274 -17.55 9.84 -1.16
C VAL A 274 -16.87 8.79 -2.05
N SER A 275 -16.35 7.69 -1.49
CA SER A 275 -15.83 6.56 -2.29
C SER A 275 -16.93 5.82 -3.04
N VAL A 276 -18.09 5.57 -2.41
CA VAL A 276 -19.27 4.96 -3.05
C VAL A 276 -19.76 5.86 -4.19
N LEU A 277 -19.98 7.14 -3.92
CA LEU A 277 -20.45 8.10 -4.93
C LEU A 277 -19.46 8.25 -6.09
N GLY A 278 -18.16 8.32 -5.77
CA GLY A 278 -17.10 8.42 -6.76
C GLY A 278 -17.00 7.19 -7.66
N ALA A 279 -16.97 5.99 -7.07
CA ALA A 279 -16.91 4.73 -7.82
C ALA A 279 -18.17 4.53 -8.69
N LEU A 280 -19.35 4.84 -8.15
CA LEU A 280 -20.62 4.75 -8.89
C LEU A 280 -20.66 5.75 -10.04
N GLY A 281 -20.22 6.99 -9.79
CA GLY A 281 -20.10 8.02 -10.80
C GLY A 281 -19.16 7.61 -11.93
N ILE A 282 -18.00 7.02 -11.61
CA ILE A 282 -17.08 6.49 -12.61
C ILE A 282 -17.75 5.36 -13.43
N ALA A 283 -18.46 4.45 -12.78
CA ALA A 283 -19.10 3.30 -13.42
C ALA A 283 -20.19 3.70 -14.44
N ILE A 284 -21.01 4.68 -14.08
CA ILE A 284 -22.17 5.13 -14.88
C ILE A 284 -21.76 6.18 -15.92
N ALA A 285 -20.68 6.94 -15.71
CA ALA A 285 -20.27 8.03 -16.61
C ALA A 285 -20.26 7.58 -18.07
N VAL A 286 -21.17 8.14 -18.87
CA VAL A 286 -21.25 7.88 -20.32
C VAL A 286 -20.32 8.82 -21.07
N GLU A 287 -20.19 10.04 -20.57
CA GLU A 287 -19.37 11.11 -21.15
C GLU A 287 -18.20 11.50 -20.24
N ILE A 288 -17.11 11.98 -20.86
CA ILE A 288 -15.89 12.34 -20.12
C ILE A 288 -16.12 13.47 -19.11
N TRP A 289 -17.03 14.41 -19.43
CA TRP A 289 -17.39 15.51 -18.54
C TRP A 289 -18.06 15.03 -17.25
N MET A 290 -18.69 13.85 -17.26
CA MET A 290 -19.21 13.20 -16.05
C MET A 290 -18.12 12.46 -15.29
N LEU A 291 -17.14 11.89 -15.99
CA LEU A 291 -16.03 11.15 -15.39
C LEU A 291 -15.14 12.05 -14.54
N ILE A 292 -14.75 13.22 -15.04
CA ILE A 292 -13.82 14.14 -14.36
C ILE A 292 -14.26 14.45 -12.92
N PRO A 293 -15.48 14.97 -12.66
CA PRO A 293 -15.93 15.23 -11.30
C PRO A 293 -16.08 13.95 -10.48
N ALA A 294 -16.58 12.85 -11.07
CA ALA A 294 -16.70 11.57 -10.36
C ALA A 294 -15.34 11.04 -9.89
N MET A 295 -14.30 11.21 -10.69
CA MET A 295 -12.94 10.79 -10.36
C MET A 295 -12.33 11.65 -9.25
N PHE A 296 -12.61 12.95 -9.21
CA PHE A 296 -12.18 13.82 -8.11
C PHE A 296 -12.95 13.55 -6.81
N ILE A 297 -14.25 13.26 -6.91
CA ILE A 297 -15.04 12.75 -5.78
C ILE A 297 -14.41 11.45 -5.28
N TYR A 298 -14.11 10.50 -6.17
CA TYR A 298 -13.45 9.25 -5.79
C TYR A 298 -12.08 9.48 -5.11
N ALA A 299 -11.31 10.47 -5.55
CA ALA A 299 -10.03 10.86 -4.97
C ALA A 299 -10.14 11.28 -3.49
N LEU A 300 -11.22 11.99 -3.12
CA LEU A 300 -11.47 12.41 -1.73
C LEU A 300 -11.62 11.23 -0.76
N GLY A 301 -12.03 10.06 -1.26
CA GLY A 301 -12.10 8.82 -0.47
C GLY A 301 -10.74 8.28 -0.02
N SER A 302 -9.64 8.72 -0.64
CA SER A 302 -8.28 8.21 -0.38
C SER A 302 -7.76 8.48 1.04
N ALA A 303 -8.37 9.41 1.78
CA ALA A 303 -8.01 9.70 3.17
C ALA A 303 -8.55 8.68 4.19
N LEU A 304 -9.41 7.74 3.78
CA LEU A 304 -10.00 6.73 4.66
C LEU A 304 -8.98 5.97 5.55
N PRO A 305 -7.81 5.52 5.04
CA PRO A 305 -6.83 4.81 5.85
C PRO A 305 -6.32 5.63 7.04
N ILE A 306 -6.29 6.97 6.96
CA ILE A 306 -5.80 7.81 8.05
C ILE A 306 -6.72 7.71 9.27
N PHE A 307 -8.02 7.83 9.04
CA PHE A 307 -9.01 7.79 10.12
C PHE A 307 -9.17 6.38 10.68
N THR A 308 -9.23 5.38 9.80
CA THR A 308 -9.38 3.96 10.21
C THR A 308 -8.16 3.41 10.93
N LEU A 309 -6.93 3.81 10.56
CA LEU A 309 -5.73 3.44 11.31
C LEU A 309 -5.58 4.24 12.63
N SER A 310 -6.14 5.45 12.72
CA SER A 310 -6.22 6.16 13.99
C SER A 310 -7.15 5.44 14.97
N LEU A 311 -8.28 4.94 14.49
CA LEU A 311 -9.25 4.16 15.25
C LEU A 311 -8.68 2.85 15.81
N LEU A 312 -7.67 2.26 15.15
CA LEU A 312 -6.97 1.08 15.66
C LEU A 312 -6.27 1.31 17.00
N LYS A 313 -5.86 2.55 17.27
CA LYS A 313 -5.21 2.92 18.53
C LYS A 313 -6.21 3.21 19.65
N SER A 314 -7.50 3.24 19.34
CA SER A 314 -8.54 3.47 20.34
C SER A 314 -8.76 2.23 21.21
N PRO A 315 -8.82 2.38 22.54
CA PRO A 315 -9.16 1.29 23.45
C PRO A 315 -10.60 0.77 23.25
N ALA A 316 -11.49 1.57 22.65
CA ALA A 316 -12.87 1.17 22.36
C ALA A 316 -12.99 0.20 21.16
N ILE A 317 -11.94 0.12 20.34
CA ILE A 317 -11.87 -0.76 19.17
C ILE A 317 -10.92 -1.92 19.43
N SER A 318 -9.74 -1.64 20.02
CA SER A 318 -8.77 -2.65 20.40
C SER A 318 -8.48 -2.55 21.90
N PRO A 319 -9.21 -3.29 22.76
CA PRO A 319 -9.03 -3.27 24.20
C PRO A 319 -7.61 -3.72 24.55
N ARG A 320 -6.91 -2.94 25.38
CA ARG A 320 -5.61 -3.32 25.90
C ARG A 320 -5.80 -4.51 26.85
N GLN A 321 -5.26 -5.66 26.51
CA GLN A 321 -5.20 -6.78 27.45
C GLN A 321 -4.10 -6.49 28.48
N PRO A 322 -4.40 -6.48 29.80
CA PRO A 322 -3.41 -6.22 30.83
C PRO A 322 -2.57 -7.48 31.01
N SER A 323 -1.59 -7.71 30.13
CA SER A 323 -0.52 -8.67 30.39
C SER A 323 0.60 -7.95 31.11
N ASN A 324 0.84 -8.36 32.36
CA ASN A 324 1.96 -7.90 33.17
C ASN A 324 3.28 -7.95 32.35
N ASN A 325 3.96 -6.82 32.30
CA ASN A 325 5.39 -6.68 31.98
C ASN A 325 5.87 -6.96 30.53
N ALA A 326 5.00 -6.98 29.51
CA ALA A 326 5.45 -6.94 28.11
C ALA A 326 5.38 -5.51 27.56
N GLU A 327 6.48 -5.03 26.98
CA GLU A 327 6.60 -3.67 26.44
C GLU A 327 5.46 -3.35 25.46
N SER A 328 4.82 -2.19 25.67
CA SER A 328 3.64 -1.73 24.92
C SER A 328 3.83 -1.65 23.40
N THR A 329 5.08 -1.63 22.94
CA THR A 329 5.50 -1.59 21.53
C THR A 329 5.24 -2.88 20.76
N ASP A 330 5.34 -4.04 21.39
CA ASP A 330 5.19 -5.33 20.69
C ASP A 330 3.74 -5.57 20.26
N ILE A 331 2.77 -5.28 21.13
CA ILE A 331 1.34 -5.48 20.86
C ILE A 331 0.84 -4.58 19.72
N GLU A 332 1.26 -3.30 19.69
CA GLU A 332 0.88 -2.37 18.61
C GLU A 332 1.41 -2.85 17.26
N SER A 333 2.66 -3.32 17.22
CA SER A 333 3.28 -3.85 16.01
C SER A 333 2.52 -5.07 15.46
N HIS A 334 1.97 -5.92 16.32
CA HIS A 334 1.17 -7.07 15.94
C HIS A 334 -0.17 -6.69 15.28
N ILE A 335 -0.90 -5.73 15.85
CA ILE A 335 -2.20 -5.29 15.31
C ILE A 335 -2.03 -4.63 13.93
N PHE A 336 -1.05 -3.75 13.78
CA PHE A 336 -0.75 -3.13 12.48
C PHE A 336 -0.32 -4.17 11.44
N SER A 337 0.45 -5.18 11.84
CA SER A 337 0.83 -6.29 10.97
C SER A 337 -0.38 -7.09 10.47
N ILE A 338 -1.35 -7.36 11.36
CA ILE A 338 -2.61 -8.03 11.00
C ILE A 338 -3.38 -7.18 9.97
N VAL A 339 -3.54 -5.87 10.21
CA VAL A 339 -4.23 -4.99 9.26
C VAL A 339 -3.55 -4.98 7.89
N MET A 340 -2.22 -4.87 7.86
CA MET A 340 -1.49 -4.88 6.60
C MET A 340 -1.68 -6.20 5.84
N LEU A 341 -1.63 -7.34 6.53
CA LEU A 341 -1.90 -8.65 5.94
C LEU A 341 -3.30 -8.71 5.33
N VAL A 342 -4.31 -8.32 6.11
CA VAL A 342 -5.72 -8.33 5.68
C VAL A 342 -5.94 -7.41 4.46
N LYS A 343 -5.30 -6.24 4.42
CA LYS A 343 -5.33 -5.35 3.24
C LYS A 343 -4.62 -5.98 2.04
N THR A 344 -3.47 -6.63 2.24
CA THR A 344 -2.78 -7.34 1.16
C THR A 344 -3.66 -8.43 0.55
N VAL A 345 -4.32 -9.25 1.39
CA VAL A 345 -5.29 -10.25 0.95
C VAL A 345 -6.42 -9.61 0.14
N GLY A 346 -7.05 -8.55 0.67
CA GLY A 346 -8.08 -7.81 -0.05
C GLY A 346 -7.60 -7.28 -1.40
N SER A 347 -6.40 -6.70 -1.47
CA SER A 347 -5.83 -6.19 -2.72
C SER A 347 -5.47 -7.28 -3.73
N LEU A 348 -5.09 -8.47 -3.26
CA LEU A 348 -4.74 -9.60 -4.11
C LEU A 348 -6.00 -10.16 -4.78
N ILE A 349 -7.03 -10.42 -3.97
CA ILE A 349 -8.35 -10.83 -4.46
C ILE A 349 -8.89 -9.74 -5.40
N GLY A 350 -8.74 -8.47 -5.02
CA GLY A 350 -9.23 -7.32 -5.77
C GLY A 350 -8.57 -7.21 -7.13
N ALA A 351 -7.24 -7.30 -7.19
CA ALA A 351 -6.52 -7.28 -8.45
C ALA A 351 -6.97 -8.38 -9.41
N SER A 352 -7.15 -9.62 -8.91
CA SER A 352 -7.63 -10.73 -9.73
C SER A 352 -9.09 -10.57 -10.18
N LEU A 353 -9.98 -10.18 -9.26
CA LEU A 353 -11.41 -10.00 -9.53
C LEU A 353 -11.65 -8.86 -10.51
N MET A 354 -11.02 -7.71 -10.27
CA MET A 354 -11.15 -6.52 -11.13
C MET A 354 -10.59 -6.80 -12.54
N ALA A 355 -9.49 -7.55 -12.65
CA ALA A 355 -8.96 -7.96 -13.95
C ALA A 355 -9.92 -8.90 -14.71
N ALA A 356 -10.52 -9.88 -14.02
CA ALA A 356 -11.50 -10.78 -14.64
C ALA A 356 -12.76 -10.01 -15.10
N LEU A 357 -13.28 -9.12 -14.24
CA LEU A 357 -14.42 -8.25 -14.57
C LEU A 357 -14.09 -7.29 -15.72
N TRP A 358 -12.85 -6.83 -15.82
CA TRP A 358 -12.40 -5.98 -16.92
C TRP A 358 -12.40 -6.74 -18.25
N VAL A 359 -11.87 -7.96 -18.28
CA VAL A 359 -11.88 -8.80 -19.49
C VAL A 359 -13.32 -9.10 -19.92
N TYR A 360 -14.17 -9.50 -18.98
CA TYR A 360 -15.59 -9.73 -19.25
C TYR A 360 -16.31 -8.46 -19.72
N GLY A 361 -16.00 -7.32 -19.13
CA GLY A 361 -16.53 -6.01 -19.54
C GLY A 361 -16.10 -5.60 -20.95
N LEU A 362 -14.89 -5.98 -21.38
CA LEU A 362 -14.41 -5.75 -22.75
C LEU A 362 -15.16 -6.58 -23.78
N GLU A 363 -15.52 -7.83 -23.46
CA GLU A 363 -16.28 -8.71 -24.36
C GLU A 363 -17.72 -8.20 -24.59
N LEU A 364 -18.38 -7.73 -23.53
CA LEU A 364 -19.74 -7.21 -23.62
C LEU A 364 -19.81 -5.77 -24.15
N GLY A 365 -18.81 -4.94 -23.85
CA GLY A 365 -18.77 -3.54 -24.27
C GLY A 365 -19.83 -2.65 -23.59
N GLY A 366 -19.95 -1.40 -24.06
CA GLY A 366 -20.93 -0.44 -23.58
C GLY A 366 -20.83 -0.17 -22.06
N PHE A 367 -21.97 -0.29 -21.36
CA PHE A 367 -22.03 -0.11 -19.90
C PHE A 367 -21.23 -1.16 -19.10
N ALA A 368 -20.99 -2.35 -19.67
CA ALA A 368 -20.24 -3.42 -19.01
C ALA A 368 -18.77 -3.05 -18.75
N LEU A 369 -18.22 -2.08 -19.49
CA LEU A 369 -16.89 -1.53 -19.22
C LEU A 369 -16.76 -0.95 -17.80
N GLY A 370 -17.88 -0.54 -17.18
CA GLY A 370 -17.94 -0.04 -15.81
C GLY A 370 -17.97 -1.14 -14.72
N MET A 371 -18.00 -2.43 -15.06
CA MET A 371 -18.19 -3.53 -14.10
C MET A 371 -17.19 -3.55 -12.93
N PRO A 372 -15.87 -3.31 -13.13
CA PRO A 372 -14.95 -3.20 -12.01
C PRO A 372 -15.38 -2.11 -11.01
N PHE A 373 -15.80 -0.95 -11.50
CA PHE A 373 -16.23 0.19 -10.68
C PHE A 373 -17.61 -0.03 -10.02
N PHE A 374 -18.55 -0.72 -10.69
CA PHE A 374 -19.79 -1.16 -10.04
C PHE A 374 -19.51 -2.10 -8.88
N THR A 375 -18.59 -3.05 -9.07
CA THR A 375 -18.19 -3.98 -8.01
C THR A 375 -17.51 -3.24 -6.87
N SER A 376 -16.60 -2.31 -7.15
CA SER A 376 -16.01 -1.41 -6.13
C SER A 376 -17.08 -0.64 -5.36
N THR A 377 -18.11 -0.13 -6.04
CA THR A 377 -19.23 0.58 -5.42
C THR A 377 -19.93 -0.31 -4.40
N VAL A 378 -20.27 -1.55 -4.78
CA VAL A 378 -20.90 -2.53 -3.88
C VAL A 378 -19.98 -2.82 -2.69
N CYS A 379 -18.69 -3.06 -2.93
CA CYS A 379 -17.72 -3.33 -1.86
C CYS A 379 -17.59 -2.15 -0.88
N TYR A 380 -17.52 -0.91 -1.37
CA TYR A 380 -17.50 0.29 -0.53
C TYR A 380 -18.82 0.49 0.22
N ALA A 381 -19.97 0.19 -0.38
CA ALA A 381 -21.27 0.30 0.26
C ALA A 381 -21.43 -0.74 1.39
N VAL A 382 -21.02 -1.99 1.15
CA VAL A 382 -20.98 -3.03 2.19
C VAL A 382 -19.99 -2.64 3.29
N ALA A 383 -18.81 -2.10 2.92
CA ALA A 383 -17.84 -1.63 3.91
C ALA A 383 -18.41 -0.51 4.78
N MET A 384 -19.16 0.43 4.20
CA MET A 384 -19.87 1.48 4.92
C MET A 384 -20.93 0.93 5.86
N TYR A 385 -21.76 0.00 5.39
CA TYR A 385 -22.77 -0.65 6.22
C TYR A 385 -22.14 -1.36 7.43
N VAL A 386 -21.11 -2.18 7.20
CA VAL A 386 -20.34 -2.84 8.26
C VAL A 386 -19.74 -1.80 9.24
N PHE A 387 -19.27 -0.66 8.71
CA PHE A 387 -18.70 0.40 9.53
C PHE A 387 -19.76 1.10 10.40
N THR A 388 -21.04 1.10 10.00
CA THR A 388 -22.13 1.69 10.82
C THR A 388 -22.42 0.86 12.07
N ASP A 389 -22.12 -0.44 12.03
CA ASP A 389 -22.30 -1.36 13.16
C ASP A 389 -21.18 -1.27 14.20
N ILE A 390 -20.17 -0.42 13.99
CA ILE A 390 -19.11 -0.15 14.96
C ILE A 390 -19.66 0.78 16.04
N ASP A 391 -20.01 0.22 17.18
CA ASP A 391 -20.57 0.94 18.34
C ASP A 391 -19.46 1.22 19.36
N ILE A 392 -19.00 2.47 19.39
CA ILE A 392 -18.02 2.98 20.35
C ILE A 392 -18.70 3.48 21.64
N ASP A 393 -19.98 3.85 21.57
CA ASP A 393 -20.73 4.42 22.70
C ASP A 393 -20.86 3.40 23.84
N ARG A 394 -21.08 2.12 23.51
CA ARG A 394 -21.17 1.05 24.51
C ARG A 394 -19.93 0.93 25.39
N TYR A 395 -18.73 1.22 24.86
CA TYR A 395 -17.49 1.18 25.64
C TYR A 395 -17.42 2.37 26.61
N TRP A 396 -17.67 3.59 26.12
CA TRP A 396 -17.56 4.80 26.93
C TRP A 396 -18.67 4.96 27.97
N MET A 397 -19.86 4.41 27.72
CA MET A 397 -20.92 4.34 28.73
C MET A 397 -20.66 3.32 29.85
N SER A 398 -19.68 2.43 29.69
CA SER A 398 -19.35 1.37 30.65
C SER A 398 -18.13 1.69 31.55
N GLN A 399 -17.44 2.80 31.29
CA GLN A 399 -16.45 3.40 32.19
C GLN A 399 -17.13 4.38 33.15
#